data_AF-A0AAD3SUB9-F1
#
_entry.id   AF-A0AAD3SUB9-F1
#
_cell.length_a   1.000
_cell.length_b   1.000
_cell.length_c   1.000
_cell.angle_alpha   90.00
_cell.angle_beta   90.00
_cell.angle_gamma   90.00
#
_symmetry.space_group_name_H-M   'P 1'
#
loop_
_entity.id
_entity.type
_entity.pdbx_description
1 polymer ?
#
loop_
_entity_poly.entity_id
_entity_poly.type
_entity_poly.pdbx_seq_one_letter_code
_entity_poly.pdbx_strand_id
1 'polypeptide(L)'
;MSISCGLPILECVYCLACARWAWKRCLYTAGHESENWGLASAEEFRPVPRLCRYILSVYEDDLRNPIWAPPGGYGMNPDWVILRKDYVETHGQSTPYMIYLDHDNADIVLAIRGLNLGSHSDYGVLLDNKLGQTKFDGGYVHNGLLKAARWVFDAEHEMLRELLERNPNYTLTFAGHSLGAGVVALLTMIVLQNRDMLGNIERKRIRCYAIAPARCMSLNLAVRYADIINSVVLQDDFLPRTTAALEDVFKSLICLPCLLCVMCLKDTCMLEEKMLTDPRRLYAPGRLYHIVERKPCSCGIGRLPPVVRTAVPVDGRFEHIVLSCNATADHAIIWIERESSKALDLLLKRDEAMKIPVNQRMQRQEMLAREHSQEYEVALQKAAATAAATEDVPYSYLPSYGTFTEMVPGDCMSRSIGGASRSSLPSDWRKESWGELIERLFDTDESGNMVLKKPHTTET
;
A
#
# COMPACT_ATOMS: atom_id res chain seq x y z
N MET A 1 52.20 7.45 -1.36
CA MET A 1 51.51 7.25 -0.06
C MET A 1 50.49 8.37 0.12
N SER A 2 49.23 8.20 -0.28
CA SER A 2 48.09 8.95 0.32
C SER A 2 46.69 8.54 -0.19
N ILE A 3 46.53 7.36 -0.80
CA ILE A 3 45.17 6.82 -1.06
C ILE A 3 44.69 6.04 0.17
N SER A 4 45.62 5.38 0.88
CA SER A 4 45.36 4.63 2.11
C SER A 4 45.00 5.49 3.33
N CYS A 5 45.39 6.76 3.37
CA CYS A 5 45.03 7.69 4.46
C CYS A 5 43.67 8.39 4.24
N GLY A 6 43.15 8.40 3.00
CA GLY A 6 41.86 9.02 2.67
C GLY A 6 40.66 8.10 2.88
N LEU A 7 40.86 6.78 2.73
CA LEU A 7 39.83 5.75 2.94
C LEU A 7 39.15 5.82 4.33
N PRO A 8 39.89 5.88 5.47
CA PRO A 8 39.24 5.94 6.79
C PRO A 8 38.49 7.26 7.04
N ILE A 9 38.89 8.36 6.41
CA ILE A 9 38.18 9.65 6.51
C ILE A 9 36.89 9.61 5.69
N LEU A 10 36.94 9.03 4.48
CA LEU A 10 35.78 8.85 3.62
C LEU A 10 34.74 7.93 4.28
N GLU A 11 35.20 6.83 4.89
CA GLU A 11 34.36 5.90 5.65
C GLU A 11 33.72 6.58 6.88
N CYS A 12 34.48 7.37 7.63
CA CYS A 12 33.94 8.13 8.76
C CYS A 12 32.90 9.16 8.33
N VAL A 13 33.14 9.92 7.25
CA VAL A 13 32.16 10.89 6.71
C VAL A 13 30.91 10.17 6.21
N TYR A 14 31.06 9.04 5.54
CA TYR A 14 29.95 8.21 5.07
C TYR A 14 29.12 7.65 6.24
N CYS A 15 29.77 7.10 7.27
CA CYS A 15 29.12 6.59 8.47
C CYS A 15 28.40 7.71 9.25
N LEU A 16 29.00 8.90 9.36
CA LEU A 16 28.37 10.06 9.99
C LEU A 16 27.18 10.57 9.16
N ALA A 17 27.27 10.55 7.83
CA ALA A 17 26.17 10.89 6.94
C ALA A 17 25.01 9.89 7.08
N CYS A 18 25.30 8.59 7.09
CA CYS A 18 24.32 7.52 7.33
C CYS A 18 23.70 7.62 8.72
N ALA A 19 24.49 7.87 9.75
CA ALA A 19 24.01 8.06 11.12
C ALA A 19 23.13 9.30 11.23
N ARG A 20 23.52 10.43 10.61
CA ARG A 20 22.70 11.65 10.56
C ARG A 20 21.42 11.44 9.75
N TRP A 21 21.49 10.71 8.64
CA TRP A 21 20.33 10.37 7.80
C TRP A 21 19.33 9.49 8.55
N ALA A 22 19.82 8.45 9.24
CA ALA A 22 19.01 7.57 10.08
C ALA A 22 18.44 8.34 11.26
N TRP A 23 19.26 9.14 11.97
CA TRP A 23 18.84 9.97 13.08
C TRP A 23 17.70 10.93 12.69
N LYS A 24 17.82 11.60 11.54
CA LYS A 24 16.74 12.46 11.04
C LYS A 24 15.44 11.70 10.80
N ARG A 25 15.48 10.48 10.26
CA ARG A 25 14.28 9.66 9.97
C ARG A 25 13.72 8.92 11.19
N CYS A 26 14.53 8.67 12.21
CA CYS A 26 14.08 8.16 13.51
C CYS A 26 13.44 9.25 14.38
N LEU A 27 13.89 10.51 14.24
CA LEU A 27 13.26 11.66 14.90
C LEU A 27 12.02 12.15 14.14
N TYR A 28 11.91 11.83 12.85
CA TYR A 28 10.74 12.15 12.04
C TYR A 28 9.59 11.24 12.45
N THR A 29 8.40 11.81 12.62
CA THR A 29 7.17 11.04 12.78
C THR A 29 6.21 11.40 11.68
N ALA A 30 5.48 10.39 11.21
CA ALA A 30 4.39 10.54 10.25
C ALA A 30 3.39 11.64 10.61
N GLY A 31 3.21 11.88 11.92
CA GLY A 31 2.30 12.88 12.45
C GLY A 31 2.54 14.28 11.87
N HIS A 32 3.78 14.64 11.53
CA HIS A 32 4.14 15.93 10.95
C HIS A 32 3.63 16.12 9.52
N GLU A 33 3.64 15.08 8.67
CA GLU A 33 3.16 15.19 7.28
C GLU A 33 1.67 15.52 7.22
N SER A 34 0.93 15.04 8.22
CA SER A 34 -0.51 15.29 8.35
C SER A 34 -0.86 16.44 9.28
N GLU A 35 0.11 17.16 9.84
CA GLU A 35 -0.16 18.12 10.93
C GLU A 35 -1.11 19.24 10.49
N ASN A 36 -1.03 19.65 9.23
CA ASN A 36 -1.86 20.68 8.63
C ASN A 36 -3.11 20.15 7.91
N TRP A 37 -3.38 18.85 7.99
CA TRP A 37 -4.56 18.23 7.36
C TRP A 37 -5.83 18.51 8.17
N GLY A 38 -6.98 18.46 7.49
CA GLY A 38 -8.29 18.57 8.13
C GLY A 38 -8.57 17.41 9.09
N LEU A 39 -9.48 17.61 10.04
CA LEU A 39 -9.95 16.52 10.91
C LEU A 39 -11.08 15.75 10.22
N ALA A 40 -11.02 14.42 10.24
CA ALA A 40 -12.10 13.60 9.69
C ALA A 40 -13.36 13.68 10.56
N SER A 41 -14.53 13.63 9.93
CA SER A 41 -15.80 13.54 10.65
C SER A 41 -16.13 12.10 11.07
N ALA A 42 -17.01 11.95 12.07
CA ALA A 42 -17.44 10.64 12.54
C ALA A 42 -18.13 9.82 11.44
N GLU A 43 -18.96 10.44 10.58
CA GLU A 43 -19.69 9.71 9.53
C GLU A 43 -18.78 9.22 8.41
N GLU A 44 -17.83 10.04 7.97
CA GLU A 44 -16.90 9.65 6.90
C GLU A 44 -15.99 8.50 7.35
N PHE A 45 -15.57 8.54 8.61
CA PHE A 45 -14.68 7.53 9.16
C PHE A 45 -15.41 6.29 9.68
N ARG A 46 -16.74 6.37 9.87
CA ARG A 46 -17.60 5.30 10.40
C ARG A 46 -17.40 3.93 9.74
N PRO A 47 -17.26 3.82 8.40
CA PRO A 47 -17.13 2.51 7.76
C PRO A 47 -15.79 1.82 8.05
N VAL A 48 -14.73 2.59 8.39
CA VAL A 48 -13.35 2.08 8.44
C VAL A 48 -13.18 0.90 9.41
N PRO A 49 -13.59 0.99 10.70
CA PRO A 49 -13.37 -0.13 11.62
C PRO A 49 -14.18 -1.37 11.24
N ARG A 50 -15.40 -1.19 10.72
CA ARG A 50 -16.25 -2.28 10.23
C ARG A 50 -15.57 -3.01 9.07
N LEU A 51 -15.09 -2.26 8.07
CA LEU A 51 -14.41 -2.84 6.91
C LEU A 51 -13.08 -3.50 7.29
N CYS A 52 -12.36 -2.98 8.28
CA CYS A 52 -11.18 -3.67 8.82
C CYS A 52 -11.53 -5.05 9.40
N ARG A 53 -12.65 -5.16 10.14
CA ARG A 53 -13.15 -6.46 10.64
C ARG A 53 -13.54 -7.41 9.51
N TYR A 54 -14.15 -6.89 8.44
CA TYR A 54 -14.51 -7.71 7.28
C TYR A 54 -13.26 -8.24 6.56
N ILE A 55 -12.23 -7.42 6.38
CA ILE A 55 -10.98 -7.89 5.80
C ILE A 55 -10.27 -8.87 6.74
N LEU A 56 -10.26 -8.62 8.05
CA LEU A 56 -9.68 -9.53 9.04
C LEU A 56 -10.34 -10.92 9.00
N SER A 57 -11.65 -11.00 8.79
CA SER A 57 -12.34 -12.29 8.75
C SER A 57 -11.95 -13.14 7.52
N VAL A 58 -11.43 -12.53 6.45
CA VAL A 58 -10.88 -13.25 5.29
C VAL A 58 -9.60 -14.04 5.67
N TYR A 59 -8.98 -13.74 6.82
CA TYR A 59 -7.87 -14.51 7.35
C TYR A 59 -8.29 -15.75 8.16
N GLU A 60 -9.57 -15.89 8.51
CA GLU A 60 -10.06 -17.08 9.22
C GLU A 60 -10.28 -18.24 8.27
N ASP A 61 -10.08 -19.47 8.73
CA ASP A 61 -10.49 -20.65 7.96
C ASP A 61 -12.02 -20.84 8.10
N ASP A 62 -12.53 -20.79 9.33
CA ASP A 62 -13.95 -20.92 9.67
C ASP A 62 -14.53 -19.65 10.33
N LEU A 63 -15.45 -18.98 9.63
CA LEU A 63 -16.13 -17.78 10.13
C LEU A 63 -17.14 -18.07 11.26
N ARG A 64 -17.63 -19.30 11.38
CA ARG A 64 -18.56 -19.69 12.44
C ARG A 64 -17.85 -20.03 13.75
N ASN A 65 -16.57 -20.40 13.67
CA ASN A 65 -15.71 -20.66 14.81
C ASN A 65 -14.36 -19.93 14.66
N PRO A 66 -14.36 -18.59 14.70
CA PRO A 66 -13.16 -17.80 14.45
C PRO A 66 -12.13 -17.92 15.57
N ILE A 67 -10.85 -17.99 15.21
CA ILE A 67 -9.72 -18.17 16.15
C ILE A 67 -9.06 -16.82 16.49
N TRP A 68 -9.07 -15.90 15.54
CA TRP A 68 -8.32 -14.63 15.56
C TRP A 68 -9.23 -13.40 15.63
N ALA A 69 -10.49 -13.60 16.03
CA ALA A 69 -11.46 -12.52 16.15
C ALA A 69 -10.97 -11.41 17.10
N PRO A 70 -11.10 -10.13 16.72
CA PRO A 70 -10.80 -9.02 17.62
C PRO A 70 -11.81 -8.98 18.80
N PRO A 71 -11.52 -8.22 19.88
CA PRO A 71 -12.48 -8.01 20.95
C PRO A 71 -13.82 -7.50 20.42
N GLY A 72 -14.92 -8.21 20.71
CA GLY A 72 -16.25 -7.91 20.17
C GLY A 72 -16.60 -8.67 18.88
N GLY A 73 -15.70 -9.51 18.38
CA GLY A 73 -15.92 -10.31 17.17
C GLY A 73 -15.82 -9.49 15.88
N TYR A 74 -16.14 -10.12 14.76
CA TYR A 74 -16.14 -9.45 13.46
C TYR A 74 -17.36 -8.54 13.24
N GLY A 75 -18.41 -8.68 14.04
CA GLY A 75 -19.66 -7.93 13.86
C GLY A 75 -20.29 -8.20 12.50
N MET A 76 -20.20 -9.45 12.02
CA MET A 76 -20.77 -9.91 10.76
C MET A 76 -21.65 -11.14 10.99
N ASN A 77 -22.59 -11.36 10.09
CA ASN A 77 -23.37 -12.58 10.04
C ASN A 77 -22.76 -13.54 9.00
N PRO A 78 -22.18 -14.69 9.39
CA PRO A 78 -21.59 -15.63 8.44
C PRO A 78 -22.53 -16.11 7.34
N ASP A 79 -23.85 -16.12 7.59
CA ASP A 79 -24.85 -16.55 6.61
C ASP A 79 -25.07 -15.53 5.47
N TRP A 80 -24.54 -14.31 5.60
CA TRP A 80 -24.59 -13.27 4.56
C TRP A 80 -23.35 -13.26 3.65
N VAL A 81 -22.44 -14.21 3.84
CA VAL A 81 -21.29 -14.40 2.96
C VAL A 81 -21.76 -15.11 1.69
N ILE A 82 -21.63 -14.44 0.55
CA ILE A 82 -22.06 -14.96 -0.76
C ILE A 82 -21.00 -15.89 -1.34
N LEU A 83 -19.73 -15.49 -1.20
CA LEU A 83 -18.59 -16.19 -1.77
C LEU A 83 -17.35 -15.95 -0.91
N ARG A 84 -16.49 -16.96 -0.80
CA ARG A 84 -15.10 -16.84 -0.33
C ARG A 84 -14.22 -17.57 -1.33
N LYS A 85 -13.05 -17.02 -1.62
CA LYS A 85 -12.03 -17.67 -2.44
C LYS A 85 -10.69 -17.68 -1.74
N ASP A 86 -10.13 -18.87 -1.56
CA ASP A 86 -8.77 -19.09 -1.04
C ASP A 86 -7.71 -19.09 -2.15
N TYR A 87 -6.45 -19.42 -1.81
CA TYR A 87 -5.37 -19.47 -2.80
C TYR A 87 -5.55 -20.55 -3.88
N VAL A 88 -6.23 -21.64 -3.56
CA VAL A 88 -6.50 -22.73 -4.51
C VAL A 88 -7.48 -22.23 -5.55
N GLU A 89 -8.54 -21.56 -5.11
CA GLU A 89 -9.59 -21.00 -5.97
C GLU A 89 -9.14 -19.77 -6.74
N THR A 90 -8.20 -18.97 -6.20
CA THR A 90 -7.63 -17.84 -6.94
C THR A 90 -6.51 -18.23 -7.90
N HIS A 91 -6.03 -19.47 -7.84
CA HIS A 91 -4.87 -19.94 -8.60
C HIS A 91 -3.64 -19.01 -8.46
N GLY A 92 -3.49 -18.37 -7.29
CA GLY A 92 -2.43 -17.40 -7.03
C GLY A 92 -2.49 -16.10 -7.85
N GLN A 93 -3.58 -15.82 -8.58
CA GLN A 93 -3.72 -14.59 -9.38
C GLN A 93 -4.09 -13.37 -8.53
N SER A 94 -4.71 -13.60 -7.38
CA SER A 94 -5.07 -12.59 -6.37
C SER A 94 -4.95 -13.19 -4.98
N THR A 95 -4.77 -12.34 -3.97
CA THR A 95 -4.90 -12.77 -2.57
C THR A 95 -6.33 -13.20 -2.28
N PRO A 96 -6.55 -14.02 -1.24
CA PRO A 96 -7.88 -14.48 -0.86
C PRO A 96 -8.85 -13.32 -0.61
N TYR A 97 -10.12 -13.55 -0.94
CA TYR A 97 -11.16 -12.55 -0.79
C TYR A 97 -12.52 -13.16 -0.51
N MET A 98 -13.47 -12.30 -0.17
CA MET A 98 -14.87 -12.67 -0.04
C MET A 98 -15.80 -11.60 -0.59
N ILE A 99 -17.01 -12.01 -0.95
CA ILE A 99 -18.14 -11.12 -1.23
C ILE A 99 -19.13 -11.28 -0.09
N TYR A 100 -19.41 -10.20 0.63
CA TYR A 100 -20.28 -10.14 1.80
C TYR A 100 -21.44 -9.19 1.57
N LEU A 101 -22.65 -9.64 1.88
CA LEU A 101 -23.87 -8.85 1.74
C LEU A 101 -24.28 -8.25 3.10
N ASP A 102 -23.82 -7.04 3.38
CA ASP A 102 -24.08 -6.33 4.63
C ASP A 102 -25.48 -5.71 4.60
N HIS A 103 -26.48 -6.47 5.05
CA HIS A 103 -27.87 -6.03 5.09
C HIS A 103 -28.10 -4.87 6.08
N ASP A 104 -27.32 -4.79 7.17
CA ASP A 104 -27.46 -3.74 8.18
C ASP A 104 -27.07 -2.37 7.63
N ASN A 105 -26.12 -2.33 6.70
CA ASN A 105 -25.62 -1.09 6.10
C ASN A 105 -26.03 -0.91 4.64
N ALA A 106 -26.88 -1.80 4.11
CA ALA A 106 -27.26 -1.85 2.71
C ALA A 106 -26.03 -1.78 1.78
N ASP A 107 -25.07 -2.68 1.97
CA ASP A 107 -23.77 -2.64 1.31
C ASP A 107 -23.36 -4.01 0.77
N ILE A 108 -22.87 -4.06 -0.46
CA ILE A 108 -22.22 -5.24 -1.04
C ILE A 108 -20.72 -5.01 -0.91
N VAL A 109 -20.04 -5.81 -0.10
CA VAL A 109 -18.62 -5.62 0.20
C VAL A 109 -17.79 -6.72 -0.45
N LEU A 110 -16.88 -6.35 -1.35
CA LEU A 110 -15.81 -7.23 -1.81
C LEU A 110 -14.55 -6.93 -0.99
N ALA A 111 -14.21 -7.84 -0.08
CA ALA A 111 -13.11 -7.69 0.86
C ALA A 111 -11.90 -8.56 0.44
N ILE A 112 -10.75 -7.95 0.16
CA ILE A 112 -9.52 -8.65 -0.25
C ILE A 112 -8.46 -8.53 0.84
N ARG A 113 -7.90 -9.65 1.28
CA ARG A 113 -6.87 -9.65 2.32
C ARG A 113 -5.48 -9.26 1.79
N GLY A 114 -4.58 -8.95 2.70
CA GLY A 114 -3.18 -8.66 2.39
C GLY A 114 -2.36 -9.90 2.04
N LEU A 115 -1.07 -9.69 1.78
CA LEU A 115 -0.15 -10.78 1.44
C LEU A 115 0.03 -11.76 2.60
N ASN A 116 0.24 -13.03 2.27
CA ASN A 116 0.75 -14.05 3.19
C ASN A 116 2.27 -14.18 2.99
N LEU A 117 3.04 -14.10 4.08
CA LEU A 117 4.49 -14.20 4.04
C LEU A 117 5.00 -15.54 3.48
N GLY A 118 4.21 -16.60 3.55
CA GLY A 118 4.51 -17.91 2.95
C GLY A 118 4.03 -18.07 1.50
N SER A 119 3.32 -17.10 0.92
CA SER A 119 2.74 -17.21 -0.42
C SER A 119 3.66 -16.64 -1.50
N HIS A 120 4.27 -17.51 -2.32
CA HIS A 120 5.11 -17.09 -3.44
C HIS A 120 4.33 -16.28 -4.50
N SER A 121 3.05 -16.60 -4.71
CA SER A 121 2.22 -15.89 -5.68
C SER A 121 1.97 -14.44 -5.27
N ASP A 122 1.82 -14.17 -3.97
CA ASP A 122 1.60 -12.81 -3.46
C ASP A 122 2.82 -11.92 -3.70
N TYR A 123 4.02 -12.46 -3.49
CA TYR A 123 5.25 -11.78 -3.88
C TYR A 123 5.34 -11.61 -5.39
N GLY A 124 4.88 -12.58 -6.19
CA GLY A 124 4.78 -12.46 -7.64
C GLY A 124 3.94 -11.25 -8.06
N VAL A 125 2.78 -11.04 -7.44
CA VAL A 125 1.92 -9.87 -7.67
C VAL A 125 2.59 -8.57 -7.24
N LEU A 126 3.21 -8.56 -6.05
CA LEU A 126 3.86 -7.36 -5.49
C LEU A 126 5.11 -6.94 -6.27
N LEU A 127 5.89 -7.90 -6.77
CA LEU A 127 7.18 -7.65 -7.42
C LEU A 127 7.07 -7.55 -8.95
N ASP A 128 5.93 -7.90 -9.54
CA ASP A 128 5.65 -7.70 -10.97
C ASP A 128 5.36 -6.22 -11.27
N ASN A 129 6.36 -5.35 -11.15
CA ASN A 129 6.25 -3.94 -11.53
C ASN A 129 7.60 -3.32 -11.88
N LYS A 130 7.62 -2.54 -12.97
CA LYS A 130 8.72 -1.67 -13.37
C LYS A 130 8.21 -0.24 -13.52
N LEU A 131 9.10 0.74 -13.33
CA LEU A 131 8.73 2.15 -13.42
C LEU A 131 8.15 2.49 -14.80
N GLY A 132 6.91 2.99 -14.80
CA GLY A 132 6.21 3.35 -16.02
C GLY A 132 5.85 2.18 -16.95
N GLN A 133 5.89 0.94 -16.46
CA GLN A 133 5.61 -0.27 -17.25
C GLN A 133 4.19 -0.28 -17.80
N THR A 134 3.21 0.12 -16.99
CA THR A 134 1.79 -0.06 -17.29
C THR A 134 1.07 1.27 -17.23
N LYS A 135 0.46 1.65 -18.36
CA LYS A 135 -0.45 2.79 -18.46
C LYS A 135 -1.89 2.34 -18.29
N PHE A 136 -2.68 3.13 -17.56
CA PHE A 136 -4.11 2.91 -17.38
C PHE A 136 -4.81 4.24 -17.12
N ASP A 137 -5.97 4.46 -17.73
CA ASP A 137 -6.78 5.68 -17.58
C ASP A 137 -6.02 7.01 -17.76
N GLY A 138 -5.03 7.06 -18.65
CA GLY A 138 -4.21 8.26 -18.87
C GLY A 138 -3.19 8.55 -17.75
N GLY A 139 -2.91 7.58 -16.88
CA GLY A 139 -1.80 7.61 -15.93
C GLY A 139 -1.01 6.31 -15.93
N TYR A 140 -0.21 6.10 -14.89
CA TYR A 140 0.59 4.89 -14.67
C TYR A 140 0.09 4.15 -13.44
N VAL A 141 0.10 2.82 -13.50
CA VAL A 141 -0.36 1.96 -12.40
C VAL A 141 0.61 0.80 -12.18
N HIS A 142 0.52 0.18 -11.01
CA HIS A 142 1.32 -1.00 -10.68
C HIS A 142 0.86 -2.21 -11.51
N ASN A 143 1.79 -2.83 -12.21
CA ASN A 143 1.47 -3.88 -13.20
C ASN A 143 0.83 -5.13 -12.58
N GLY A 144 1.47 -5.74 -11.58
CA GLY A 144 0.97 -6.96 -10.92
C GLY A 144 -0.39 -6.74 -10.24
N LEU A 145 -0.53 -5.66 -9.48
CA LEU A 145 -1.82 -5.26 -8.87
C LEU A 145 -2.93 -5.06 -9.92
N LEU A 146 -2.63 -4.46 -11.08
CA LEU A 146 -3.62 -4.29 -12.15
C LEU A 146 -4.05 -5.63 -12.73
N LYS A 147 -3.12 -6.57 -12.93
CA LYS A 147 -3.43 -7.92 -13.41
C LYS A 147 -4.34 -8.65 -12.42
N ALA A 148 -4.00 -8.62 -11.13
CA ALA A 148 -4.82 -9.20 -10.07
C ALA A 148 -6.22 -8.58 -10.03
N ALA A 149 -6.31 -7.25 -10.14
CA ALA A 149 -7.59 -6.54 -10.15
C ALA A 149 -8.47 -6.91 -11.36
N ARG A 150 -7.88 -7.04 -12.56
CA ARG A 150 -8.59 -7.52 -13.75
C ARG A 150 -9.08 -8.94 -13.57
N TRP A 151 -8.24 -9.83 -13.03
CA TRP A 151 -8.63 -11.21 -12.78
C TRP A 151 -9.84 -11.31 -11.83
N VAL A 152 -9.84 -10.53 -10.74
CA VAL A 152 -11.00 -10.47 -9.82
C VAL A 152 -12.24 -9.91 -10.51
N PHE A 153 -12.09 -8.85 -11.33
CA PHE A 153 -13.21 -8.32 -12.09
C PHE A 153 -13.81 -9.36 -13.05
N ASP A 154 -12.96 -10.00 -13.85
CA ASP A 154 -13.38 -11.01 -14.83
C ASP A 154 -14.07 -12.20 -14.14
N ALA A 155 -13.59 -12.59 -12.95
CA ALA A 155 -14.17 -13.68 -12.18
C ALA A 155 -15.52 -13.32 -11.53
N GLU A 156 -15.71 -12.08 -11.06
CA GLU A 156 -16.80 -11.74 -10.13
C GLU A 156 -17.84 -10.74 -10.66
N HIS A 157 -17.61 -10.09 -11.81
CA HIS A 157 -18.51 -9.03 -12.28
C HIS A 157 -19.95 -9.49 -12.49
N GLU A 158 -20.19 -10.73 -12.95
CA GLU A 158 -21.55 -11.26 -13.12
C GLU A 158 -22.27 -11.42 -11.78
N MET A 159 -21.58 -11.97 -10.77
CA MET A 159 -22.12 -12.10 -9.42
C MET A 159 -22.41 -10.74 -8.80
N LEU A 160 -21.49 -9.77 -8.94
CA LEU A 160 -21.70 -8.41 -8.46
C LEU A 160 -22.89 -7.74 -9.16
N ARG A 161 -23.05 -7.93 -10.48
CA ARG A 161 -24.22 -7.45 -11.24
C ARG A 161 -25.52 -8.03 -10.67
N GLU A 162 -25.60 -9.34 -10.48
CA GLU A 162 -26.79 -9.98 -9.92
C GLU A 162 -27.14 -9.47 -8.52
N LEU A 163 -26.13 -9.29 -7.65
CA LEU A 163 -26.35 -8.75 -6.31
C LEU A 163 -26.88 -7.32 -6.34
N LEU A 164 -26.37 -6.49 -7.26
CA LEU A 164 -26.82 -5.11 -7.45
C LEU A 164 -28.25 -5.03 -8.00
N GLU A 165 -28.61 -5.92 -8.92
CA GLU A 165 -29.97 -6.02 -9.46
C GLU A 165 -30.98 -6.45 -8.39
N ARG A 166 -30.61 -7.44 -7.55
CA ARG A 166 -31.45 -7.90 -6.44
C ARG A 166 -31.54 -6.88 -5.30
N ASN A 167 -30.53 -6.03 -5.14
CA ASN A 167 -30.44 -5.04 -4.06
C ASN A 167 -30.23 -3.63 -4.62
N PRO A 168 -31.24 -3.04 -5.29
CA PRO A 168 -31.09 -1.79 -6.05
C PRO A 168 -30.77 -0.57 -5.18
N ASN A 169 -30.94 -0.64 -3.87
CA ASN A 169 -30.62 0.44 -2.93
C ASN A 169 -29.23 0.30 -2.29
N TYR A 170 -28.49 -0.78 -2.57
CA TYR A 170 -27.25 -1.07 -1.84
C TYR A 170 -26.06 -0.32 -2.44
N THR A 171 -25.08 0.03 -1.63
CA THR A 171 -23.77 0.49 -2.14
C THR A 171 -22.90 -0.70 -2.55
N LEU A 172 -21.91 -0.45 -3.40
CA LEU A 172 -20.86 -1.41 -3.75
C LEU A 172 -19.54 -0.89 -3.16
N THR A 173 -19.00 -1.62 -2.20
CA THR A 173 -17.79 -1.22 -1.48
C THR A 173 -16.68 -2.23 -1.71
N PHE A 174 -15.56 -1.77 -2.25
CA PHE A 174 -14.33 -2.56 -2.33
C PHE A 174 -13.44 -2.23 -1.13
N ALA A 175 -13.04 -3.23 -0.36
CA ALA A 175 -12.23 -3.04 0.83
C ALA A 175 -11.02 -3.97 0.77
N GLY A 176 -9.82 -3.47 1.05
CA GLY A 176 -8.64 -4.32 1.02
C GLY A 176 -7.55 -3.85 1.95
N HIS A 177 -6.67 -4.77 2.33
CA HIS A 177 -5.53 -4.50 3.20
C HIS A 177 -4.19 -4.74 2.50
N SER A 178 -3.20 -3.89 2.72
CA SER A 178 -1.81 -4.09 2.26
C SER A 178 -1.74 -4.33 0.74
N LEU A 179 -1.33 -5.51 0.30
CA LEU A 179 -1.37 -5.92 -1.11
C LEU A 179 -2.79 -5.85 -1.69
N GLY A 180 -3.77 -6.41 -0.97
CA GLY A 180 -5.19 -6.40 -1.36
C GLY A 180 -5.78 -5.00 -1.46
N ALA A 181 -5.28 -4.04 -0.68
CA ALA A 181 -5.69 -2.63 -0.76
C ALA A 181 -5.33 -2.01 -2.11
N GLY A 182 -4.16 -2.34 -2.65
CA GLY A 182 -3.75 -1.93 -4.00
C GLY A 182 -4.58 -2.60 -5.09
N VAL A 183 -4.93 -3.88 -4.91
CA VAL A 183 -5.82 -4.62 -5.84
C VAL A 183 -7.21 -3.97 -5.89
N VAL A 184 -7.84 -3.71 -4.74
CA VAL A 184 -9.19 -3.11 -4.72
C VAL A 184 -9.22 -1.68 -5.25
N ALA A 185 -8.14 -0.91 -5.07
CA ALA A 185 -8.06 0.44 -5.63
C ALA A 185 -8.08 0.42 -7.17
N LEU A 186 -7.31 -0.47 -7.79
CA LEU A 186 -7.30 -0.63 -9.25
C LEU A 186 -8.56 -1.33 -9.77
N LEU A 187 -9.12 -2.28 -9.02
CA LEU A 187 -10.41 -2.92 -9.32
C LEU A 187 -11.53 -1.89 -9.37
N THR A 188 -11.54 -0.95 -8.42
CA THR A 188 -12.52 0.14 -8.40
C THR A 188 -12.44 0.99 -9.66
N MET A 189 -11.24 1.30 -10.16
CA MET A 189 -11.09 2.03 -11.42
C MET A 189 -11.59 1.21 -12.63
N ILE A 190 -11.32 -0.09 -12.67
CA ILE A 190 -11.83 -0.99 -13.71
C ILE A 190 -13.36 -1.01 -13.70
N VAL A 191 -13.96 -1.15 -12.52
CA VAL A 191 -15.42 -1.12 -12.32
C VAL A 191 -16.02 0.20 -12.80
N LEU A 192 -15.37 1.33 -12.53
CA LEU A 192 -15.85 2.65 -12.96
C LEU A 192 -15.80 2.84 -14.48
N GLN A 193 -14.86 2.20 -15.17
CA GLN A 193 -14.77 2.19 -16.63
C GLN A 193 -15.76 1.21 -17.29
N ASN A 194 -16.21 0.17 -16.57
CA ASN A 194 -17.06 -0.89 -17.10
C ASN A 194 -18.40 -1.00 -16.33
N ARG A 195 -18.99 0.14 -15.94
CA ARG A 195 -20.22 0.19 -15.13
C ARG A 195 -21.43 -0.41 -15.84
N ASP A 196 -21.43 -0.40 -17.17
CA ASP A 196 -22.42 -1.05 -18.01
C ASP A 196 -22.48 -2.56 -17.76
N MET A 197 -21.35 -3.19 -17.43
CA MET A 197 -21.30 -4.61 -17.05
C MET A 197 -21.89 -4.90 -15.66
N LEU A 198 -22.12 -3.86 -14.84
CA LEU A 198 -22.66 -3.94 -13.47
C LEU A 198 -24.02 -3.24 -13.34
N GLY A 199 -24.84 -3.30 -14.39
CA GLY A 199 -26.19 -2.73 -14.36
C GLY A 199 -26.22 -1.20 -14.29
N ASN A 200 -25.17 -0.53 -14.77
CA ASN A 200 -25.03 0.93 -14.78
C ASN A 200 -25.13 1.57 -13.39
N ILE A 201 -24.56 0.92 -12.37
CA ILE A 201 -24.50 1.47 -11.01
C ILE A 201 -23.99 2.93 -11.00
N GLU A 202 -24.67 3.78 -10.24
CA GLU A 202 -24.29 5.17 -10.10
C GLU A 202 -22.90 5.31 -9.44
N ARG A 203 -22.05 6.20 -9.96
CA ARG A 203 -20.69 6.43 -9.43
C ARG A 203 -20.67 6.66 -7.91
N LYS A 204 -21.62 7.44 -7.38
CA LYS A 204 -21.76 7.77 -5.95
C LYS A 204 -22.08 6.57 -5.05
N ARG A 205 -22.55 5.45 -5.61
CA ARG A 205 -22.83 4.20 -4.88
C ARG A 205 -21.61 3.28 -4.81
N ILE A 206 -20.55 3.58 -5.56
CA ILE A 206 -19.29 2.83 -5.51
C ILE A 206 -18.36 3.50 -4.50
N ARG A 207 -17.74 2.71 -3.63
CA ARG A 207 -16.76 3.18 -2.64
C ARG A 207 -15.57 2.25 -2.61
N CYS A 208 -14.40 2.78 -2.26
CA CYS A 208 -13.22 1.97 -2.02
C CYS A 208 -12.53 2.39 -0.72
N TYR A 209 -12.16 1.41 0.11
CA TYR A 209 -11.39 1.59 1.33
C TYR A 209 -10.10 0.75 1.25
N ALA A 210 -9.01 1.43 0.97
CA ALA A 210 -7.69 0.86 0.84
C ALA A 210 -6.94 1.01 2.18
N ILE A 211 -6.88 -0.06 2.97
CA ILE A 211 -6.28 -0.08 4.30
C ILE A 211 -4.79 -0.40 4.18
N ALA A 212 -3.91 0.47 4.65
CA ALA A 212 -2.45 0.35 4.54
C ALA A 212 -1.95 0.06 3.10
N PRO A 213 -2.34 0.83 2.08
CA PRO A 213 -2.13 0.43 0.69
C PRO A 213 -0.69 0.54 0.23
N ALA A 214 -0.30 -0.39 -0.65
CA ALA A 214 0.86 -0.18 -1.51
C ALA A 214 0.63 0.99 -2.49
N ARG A 215 1.72 1.67 -2.85
CA ARG A 215 1.70 2.66 -3.93
C ARG A 215 1.34 1.97 -5.25
N CYS A 216 0.22 2.37 -5.86
CA CYS A 216 -0.36 1.62 -6.97
C CYS A 216 -0.75 2.45 -8.19
N MET A 217 -0.74 3.78 -8.11
CA MET A 217 -1.16 4.65 -9.23
C MET A 217 -0.44 6.00 -9.23
N SER A 218 -0.28 6.62 -10.39
CA SER A 218 0.33 7.94 -10.54
C SER A 218 -0.49 9.06 -9.89
N LEU A 219 0.15 10.19 -9.61
CA LEU A 219 -0.47 11.30 -8.86
C LEU A 219 -1.77 11.79 -9.51
N ASN A 220 -1.82 11.91 -10.84
CA ASN A 220 -3.01 12.33 -11.56
C ASN A 220 -4.20 11.37 -11.32
N LEU A 221 -3.95 10.06 -11.21
CA LEU A 221 -4.97 9.05 -10.92
C LEU A 221 -5.36 9.10 -9.43
N ALA A 222 -4.38 9.18 -8.54
CA ALA A 222 -4.64 9.28 -7.11
C ALA A 222 -5.57 10.47 -6.78
N VAL A 223 -5.31 11.63 -7.39
CA VAL A 223 -6.16 12.80 -7.24
C VAL A 223 -7.49 12.62 -7.97
N ARG A 224 -7.51 12.13 -9.22
CA ARG A 224 -8.76 11.94 -9.99
C ARG A 224 -9.78 11.05 -9.28
N TYR A 225 -9.34 10.00 -8.59
CA TYR A 225 -10.21 9.03 -7.93
C TYR A 225 -10.38 9.28 -6.42
N ALA A 226 -9.91 10.42 -5.90
CA ALA A 226 -10.01 10.75 -4.47
C ALA A 226 -11.44 11.01 -3.96
N ASP A 227 -12.43 11.10 -4.86
CA ASP A 227 -13.86 11.15 -4.52
C ASP A 227 -14.43 9.77 -4.12
N ILE A 228 -13.75 8.68 -4.49
CA ILE A 228 -14.23 7.30 -4.30
C ILE A 228 -13.27 6.45 -3.49
N ILE A 229 -11.96 6.60 -3.74
CA ILE A 229 -10.92 5.80 -3.11
C ILE A 229 -10.44 6.50 -1.84
N ASN A 230 -10.59 5.81 -0.72
CA ASN A 230 -10.20 6.26 0.61
C ASN A 230 -9.08 5.38 1.14
N SER A 231 -7.87 5.91 1.23
CA SER A 231 -6.72 5.23 1.83
C SER A 231 -6.66 5.49 3.33
N VAL A 232 -6.54 4.44 4.14
CA VAL A 232 -6.40 4.54 5.60
C VAL A 232 -4.99 4.12 6.00
N VAL A 233 -4.28 4.97 6.72
CA VAL A 233 -2.91 4.71 7.18
C VAL A 233 -2.82 4.97 8.68
N LEU A 234 -2.24 4.03 9.41
CA LEU A 234 -1.95 4.18 10.83
C LEU A 234 -0.50 4.62 10.99
N GLN A 235 -0.30 5.76 11.68
CA GLN A 235 1.02 6.17 12.16
C GLN A 235 2.13 6.09 11.08
N ASP A 236 3.21 5.39 11.42
CA ASP A 236 4.45 5.32 10.66
C ASP A 236 4.45 4.12 9.71
N ASP A 237 3.27 3.58 9.35
CA ASP A 237 3.14 2.48 8.40
C ASP A 237 3.97 2.74 7.14
N PHE A 238 4.84 1.78 6.84
CA PHE A 238 5.90 1.90 5.85
C PHE A 238 5.41 1.68 4.43
N LEU A 239 4.35 0.90 4.22
CA LEU A 239 4.00 0.42 2.88
C LEU A 239 3.51 1.55 1.94
N PRO A 240 2.64 2.47 2.38
CA PRO A 240 2.25 3.64 1.58
C PRO A 240 3.42 4.59 1.25
N ARG A 241 4.53 4.45 1.99
CA ARG A 241 5.74 5.31 1.93
C ARG A 241 6.91 4.67 1.18
N THR A 242 6.80 3.41 0.74
CA THR A 242 7.92 2.68 0.15
C THR A 242 7.76 2.52 -1.36
N THR A 243 8.74 2.95 -2.16
CA THR A 243 8.73 2.92 -3.64
C THR A 243 9.07 1.53 -4.23
N ALA A 244 8.85 0.46 -3.46
CA ALA A 244 9.32 -0.89 -3.75
C ALA A 244 10.86 -1.04 -3.73
N ALA A 245 11.45 -0.84 -2.54
CA ALA A 245 12.67 -1.53 -2.11
C ALA A 245 12.34 -2.75 -1.23
N LEU A 246 11.15 -3.34 -1.43
CA LEU A 246 10.62 -4.41 -0.57
C LEU A 246 11.46 -5.69 -0.69
N GLU A 247 12.04 -5.97 -1.85
CA GLU A 247 13.01 -7.08 -1.95
C GLU A 247 14.20 -6.89 -1.01
N ASP A 248 14.76 -5.68 -0.88
CA ASP A 248 15.89 -5.45 0.03
C ASP A 248 15.43 -5.41 1.50
N VAL A 249 14.23 -4.89 1.80
CA VAL A 249 13.68 -4.91 3.16
C VAL A 249 13.39 -6.35 3.61
N PHE A 250 12.81 -7.19 2.75
CA PHE A 250 12.50 -8.59 3.05
C PHE A 250 13.73 -9.51 2.94
N LYS A 251 14.68 -9.27 2.02
CA LYS A 251 15.98 -9.99 1.96
C LYS A 251 16.93 -9.57 3.09
N SER A 252 16.82 -8.33 3.59
CA SER A 252 17.70 -7.77 4.64
C SER A 252 17.21 -8.00 6.08
N LEU A 253 16.41 -9.05 6.29
CA LEU A 253 16.27 -9.68 7.60
C LEU A 253 17.63 -10.06 8.25
N ILE A 254 18.73 -9.96 7.51
CA ILE A 254 20.07 -10.37 7.93
C ILE A 254 21.04 -9.18 8.20
N CYS A 255 20.78 -7.94 7.76
CA CYS A 255 21.63 -6.79 8.17
C CYS A 255 20.97 -5.41 7.99
N LEU A 256 20.20 -4.97 8.99
CA LEU A 256 19.61 -3.63 9.09
C LEU A 256 20.62 -2.48 8.87
N PRO A 257 21.88 -2.53 9.37
CA PRO A 257 22.90 -1.53 9.03
C PRO A 257 23.19 -1.38 7.53
N CYS A 258 23.28 -2.49 6.79
CA CYS A 258 23.53 -2.44 5.35
C CYS A 258 22.34 -1.86 4.57
N LEU A 259 21.11 -2.21 4.98
CA LEU A 259 19.89 -1.65 4.39
C LEU A 259 19.84 -0.11 4.59
N LEU A 260 20.10 0.36 5.82
CA LEU A 260 20.12 1.79 6.13
C LEU A 260 21.20 2.55 5.36
N CYS A 261 22.37 1.94 5.16
CA CYS A 261 23.44 2.51 4.34
C CYS A 261 23.03 2.64 2.86
N VAL A 262 22.44 1.60 2.27
CA VAL A 262 21.95 1.63 0.88
C VAL A 262 20.84 2.67 0.70
N MET A 263 19.88 2.71 1.63
CA MET A 263 18.81 3.71 1.62
C MET A 263 19.35 5.13 1.80
N CYS A 264 20.33 5.33 2.69
CA CYS A 264 21.00 6.62 2.87
C CYS A 264 21.68 7.07 1.59
N LEU A 265 22.46 6.19 0.93
CA LEU A 265 23.13 6.52 -0.31
C LEU A 265 22.11 6.87 -1.40
N LYS A 266 21.05 6.06 -1.55
CA LYS A 266 19.97 6.30 -2.51
C LYS A 266 19.31 7.65 -2.28
N ASP A 267 18.86 7.94 -1.07
CA ASP A 267 18.17 9.19 -0.74
C ASP A 267 19.09 10.41 -0.80
N THR A 268 20.39 10.26 -0.55
CA THR A 268 21.36 11.37 -0.65
C THR A 268 21.73 11.66 -2.10
N CYS A 269 21.76 10.64 -2.96
CA CYS A 269 22.10 10.78 -4.38
C CYS A 269 20.87 11.07 -5.27
N MET A 270 19.66 10.93 -4.72
CA MET A 270 18.40 11.20 -5.40
C MET A 270 17.98 12.66 -5.18
N LEU A 271 17.94 13.44 -6.26
CA LEU A 271 17.34 14.78 -6.23
C LEU A 271 15.82 14.65 -6.07
N GLU A 272 15.30 15.04 -4.92
CA GLU A 272 13.87 15.00 -4.56
C GLU A 272 12.98 15.72 -5.59
N GLU A 273 13.43 16.86 -6.12
CA GLU A 273 12.74 17.60 -7.19
C GLU A 273 12.59 16.77 -8.47
N LYS A 274 13.60 15.96 -8.84
CA LYS A 274 13.54 15.07 -10.01
C LYS A 274 12.66 13.84 -9.77
N MET A 275 12.48 13.45 -8.50
CA MET A 275 11.57 12.38 -8.09
C MET A 275 10.10 12.81 -8.15
N LEU A 276 9.81 14.01 -7.67
CA LEU A 276 8.45 14.55 -7.59
C LEU A 276 7.92 14.98 -8.97
N THR A 277 8.80 15.20 -9.94
CA THR A 277 8.41 15.61 -11.30
C THR A 277 8.19 14.44 -12.26
N ASP A 278 8.53 13.19 -11.89
CA ASP A 278 8.33 12.04 -12.80
C ASP A 278 6.86 11.56 -12.80
N PRO A 279 6.15 11.64 -13.94
CA PRO A 279 4.75 11.23 -14.03
C PRO A 279 4.54 9.72 -13.85
N ARG A 280 5.60 8.90 -13.96
CA ARG A 280 5.55 7.44 -13.83
C ARG A 280 5.57 6.96 -12.38
N ARG A 281 5.87 7.86 -11.45
CA ARG A 281 5.96 7.54 -10.03
C ARG A 281 4.58 7.20 -9.48
N LEU A 282 4.51 6.13 -8.70
CA LEU A 282 3.28 5.64 -8.08
C LEU A 282 3.13 6.16 -6.65
N TYR A 283 1.89 6.34 -6.22
CA TYR A 283 1.45 6.92 -4.95
C TYR A 283 0.37 6.06 -4.30
N ALA A 284 0.12 6.33 -3.02
CA ALA A 284 -1.07 5.82 -2.33
C ALA A 284 -2.34 6.36 -3.04
N PRO A 285 -3.38 5.53 -3.20
CA PRO A 285 -4.51 5.90 -4.03
C PRO A 285 -5.53 6.78 -3.29
N GLY A 286 -6.06 7.80 -3.96
CA GLY A 286 -7.23 8.55 -3.47
C GLY A 286 -6.99 9.46 -2.27
N ARG A 287 -8.07 9.77 -1.53
CA ARG A 287 -8.06 10.58 -0.31
C ARG A 287 -7.43 9.79 0.84
N LEU A 288 -6.56 10.41 1.61
CA LEU A 288 -5.88 9.77 2.73
C LEU A 288 -6.57 10.10 4.07
N TYR A 289 -6.66 9.10 4.94
CA TYR A 289 -7.06 9.17 6.33
C TYR A 289 -5.90 8.66 7.18
N HIS A 290 -5.23 9.57 7.89
CA HIS A 290 -4.09 9.26 8.71
C HIS A 290 -4.48 9.24 10.20
N ILE A 291 -4.35 8.06 10.83
CA ILE A 291 -4.65 7.84 12.25
C ILE A 291 -3.38 8.11 13.05
N VAL A 292 -3.43 9.13 13.91
CA VAL A 292 -2.31 9.57 14.72
C VAL A 292 -2.52 9.25 16.20
N GLU A 293 -1.87 8.23 16.74
CA GLU A 293 -1.92 7.82 18.16
C GLU A 293 -0.64 8.11 18.96
N ARG A 294 0.47 8.53 18.32
CA ARG A 294 1.75 8.82 19.02
C ARG A 294 2.39 10.12 18.52
N LYS A 295 3.20 10.73 19.41
CA LYS A 295 4.01 11.94 19.15
C LYS A 295 5.50 11.60 18.96
N PRO A 296 6.29 12.45 18.28
CA PRO A 296 7.73 12.26 18.15
C PRO A 296 8.44 12.17 19.51
N CYS A 297 9.44 11.28 19.58
CA CYS A 297 10.28 11.04 20.76
C CYS A 297 9.54 10.50 22.01
N SER A 298 8.33 9.96 21.86
CA SER A 298 7.54 9.40 22.97
C SER A 298 7.96 7.97 23.36
N CYS A 299 9.23 7.63 23.23
CA CYS A 299 9.78 6.32 23.62
C CYS A 299 9.57 6.15 25.14
N GLY A 300 8.40 5.63 25.55
CA GLY A 300 8.01 5.47 26.96
C GLY A 300 6.87 6.36 27.47
N ILE A 301 6.35 7.31 26.67
CA ILE A 301 5.14 8.08 27.02
C ILE A 301 3.96 7.41 26.31
N GLY A 302 2.95 6.98 27.08
CA GLY A 302 1.86 6.12 26.60
C GLY A 302 1.13 6.60 25.34
N ARG A 303 0.45 5.66 24.66
CA ARG A 303 -0.37 5.93 23.48
C ARG A 303 -1.37 7.06 23.78
N LEU A 304 -1.40 8.06 22.91
CA LEU A 304 -2.34 9.17 22.99
C LEU A 304 -3.70 8.74 22.43
N PRO A 305 -4.79 9.45 22.77
CA PRO A 305 -6.06 9.27 22.10
C PRO A 305 -5.86 9.46 20.57
N PRO A 306 -6.26 8.49 19.72
CA PRO A 306 -6.02 8.57 18.30
C PRO A 306 -6.81 9.72 17.67
N VAL A 307 -6.14 10.47 16.79
CA VAL A 307 -6.73 11.56 16.00
C VAL A 307 -6.71 11.18 14.53
N VAL A 308 -7.85 11.28 13.85
CA VAL A 308 -7.94 11.00 12.41
C VAL A 308 -7.86 12.31 11.63
N ARG A 309 -6.87 12.40 10.75
CA ARG A 309 -6.69 13.52 9.84
C ARG A 309 -6.93 13.10 8.39
N THR A 310 -7.45 13.98 7.56
CA THR A 310 -7.75 13.68 6.16
C THR A 310 -7.35 14.80 5.22
N ALA A 311 -6.85 14.42 4.04
CA ALA A 311 -6.55 15.31 2.94
C ALA A 311 -6.46 14.56 1.60
N VAL A 312 -6.41 15.32 0.51
CA VAL A 312 -5.94 14.85 -0.81
C VAL A 312 -4.53 15.43 -1.06
N PRO A 313 -3.46 14.72 -0.68
CA PRO A 313 -2.11 15.30 -0.69
C PRO A 313 -1.55 15.40 -2.12
N VAL A 314 -1.54 16.61 -2.65
CA VAL A 314 -0.81 16.98 -3.88
C VAL A 314 0.58 17.52 -3.54
N ASP A 315 0.65 18.34 -2.49
CA ASP A 315 1.86 18.95 -1.95
C ASP A 315 2.35 18.11 -0.74
N GLY A 316 3.66 17.84 -0.62
CA GLY A 316 4.23 17.01 0.44
C GLY A 316 3.97 15.50 0.34
N ARG A 317 3.01 15.07 -0.49
CA ARG A 317 2.74 13.71 -1.06
C ARG A 317 2.72 12.49 -0.12
N PHE A 318 2.85 12.67 1.20
CA PHE A 318 2.84 11.58 2.19
C PHE A 318 3.84 10.46 1.85
N GLU A 319 5.08 10.85 1.55
CA GLU A 319 6.10 9.95 0.99
C GLU A 319 7.31 9.71 1.88
N HIS A 320 7.47 10.46 2.96
CA HIS A 320 8.67 10.37 3.77
C HIS A 320 8.71 9.06 4.54
N ILE A 321 9.78 8.30 4.31
CA ILE A 321 10.06 7.06 5.02
C ILE A 321 10.35 7.41 6.48
N VAL A 322 9.52 6.86 7.38
CA VAL A 322 9.73 6.92 8.83
C VAL A 322 10.36 5.61 9.28
N LEU A 323 11.47 5.68 10.02
CA LEU A 323 12.09 4.50 10.62
C LEU A 323 11.53 4.35 12.05
N SER A 324 10.56 3.45 12.20
CA SER A 324 9.88 3.18 13.47
C SER A 324 9.99 1.71 13.84
N CYS A 325 10.27 1.43 15.12
CA CYS A 325 10.24 0.07 15.67
C CYS A 325 8.83 -0.55 15.62
N ASN A 326 7.80 0.28 15.42
CA ASN A 326 6.40 -0.13 15.35
C ASN A 326 5.89 -0.23 13.92
N ALA A 327 6.71 -0.02 12.89
CA ALA A 327 6.23 0.07 11.50
C ALA A 327 5.46 -1.18 11.03
N THR A 328 5.86 -2.39 11.46
CA THR A 328 5.15 -3.64 11.17
C THR A 328 3.84 -3.75 11.95
N ALA A 329 3.81 -3.27 13.20
CA ALA A 329 2.59 -3.22 14.01
C ALA A 329 1.59 -2.21 13.44
N ASP A 330 2.06 -1.03 13.01
CA ASP A 330 1.24 0.00 12.39
C ASP A 330 0.67 -0.43 11.04
N HIS A 331 1.39 -1.30 10.31
CA HIS A 331 0.91 -1.90 9.07
C HIS A 331 -0.15 -2.98 9.31
N ALA A 332 -0.09 -3.69 10.44
CA ALA A 332 -0.96 -4.83 10.68
C ALA A 332 -2.42 -4.39 10.92
N ILE A 333 -3.32 -4.92 10.10
CA ILE A 333 -4.76 -4.60 10.12
C ILE A 333 -5.43 -4.72 11.49
N ILE A 334 -4.97 -5.63 12.36
CA ILE A 334 -5.51 -5.77 13.73
C ILE A 334 -5.28 -4.51 14.57
N TRP A 335 -4.14 -3.83 14.39
CA TRP A 335 -3.85 -2.56 15.06
C TRP A 335 -4.61 -1.41 14.41
N ILE A 336 -4.75 -1.42 13.08
CA ILE A 336 -5.54 -0.43 12.36
C ILE A 336 -7.01 -0.52 12.78
N GLU A 337 -7.59 -1.72 12.89
CA GLU A 337 -8.93 -1.96 13.41
C GLU A 337 -9.06 -1.39 14.84
N ARG A 338 -8.14 -1.75 15.73
CA ARG A 338 -8.18 -1.32 17.13
C ARG A 338 -8.13 0.20 17.28
N GLU A 339 -7.18 0.84 16.61
CA GLU A 339 -7.01 2.30 16.74
C GLU A 339 -8.08 3.07 15.96
N SER A 340 -8.57 2.55 14.83
CA SER A 340 -9.71 3.14 14.13
C SER A 340 -11.01 3.02 14.93
N SER A 341 -11.27 1.88 15.58
CA SER A 341 -12.42 1.70 16.48
C SER A 341 -12.39 2.72 17.64
N LYS A 342 -11.25 2.86 18.32
CA LYS A 342 -11.10 3.89 19.37
C LYS A 342 -11.26 5.31 18.84
N ALA A 343 -10.71 5.61 17.66
CA ALA A 343 -10.81 6.93 17.08
C ALA A 343 -12.27 7.28 16.72
N LEU A 344 -13.01 6.32 16.18
CA LEU A 344 -14.44 6.48 15.90
C LEU A 344 -15.24 6.74 17.19
N ASP A 345 -14.99 5.98 18.26
CA ASP A 345 -15.65 6.18 19.55
C ASP A 345 -15.39 7.60 20.11
N LEU A 346 -14.17 8.11 19.96
CA LEU A 346 -13.81 9.46 20.39
C LEU A 346 -14.49 10.54 19.54
N LEU A 347 -14.59 10.33 18.23
CA LEU A 347 -15.30 11.24 17.33
C LEU A 347 -16.80 11.29 17.68
N LEU A 348 -17.43 10.13 17.92
CA LEU A 348 -18.84 10.04 18.33
C LEU A 348 -19.09 10.71 19.69
N LYS A 349 -18.25 10.44 20.68
CA LYS A 349 -18.35 11.08 22.01
C LYS A 349 -18.19 12.59 21.94
N ARG A 350 -17.31 13.10 21.07
CA ARG A 350 -17.13 14.54 20.85
C ARG A 350 -18.41 15.16 20.27
N ASP A 351 -19.04 14.50 19.30
CA ASP A 351 -20.29 14.96 18.71
C ASP A 351 -21.44 14.95 19.73
N GLU A 352 -21.53 13.92 20.57
CA GLU A 352 -22.51 13.81 21.66
C GLU A 352 -22.30 14.88 22.75
N ALA A 353 -21.05 15.10 23.18
CA ALA A 353 -20.70 16.07 24.21
C ALA A 353 -21.06 17.50 23.81
N MET A 354 -20.99 17.82 22.51
CA MET A 354 -21.43 19.12 21.98
C MET A 354 -22.96 19.26 21.92
N LYS A 355 -23.76 18.22 22.25
CA LYS A 355 -25.24 18.19 22.23
C LYS A 355 -25.83 18.80 20.95
N ILE A 356 -25.16 18.60 19.81
CA ILE A 356 -25.52 19.26 18.56
C ILE A 356 -26.88 18.71 18.10
N PRO A 357 -27.93 19.55 17.95
CA PRO A 357 -29.20 19.13 17.38
C PRO A 357 -28.99 18.50 15.99
N VAL A 358 -29.79 17.49 15.64
CA VAL A 358 -29.67 16.75 14.37
C VAL A 358 -29.59 17.69 13.15
N ASN A 359 -30.39 18.76 13.14
CA ASN A 359 -30.37 19.77 12.06
C ASN A 359 -29.02 20.49 11.93
N GLN A 360 -28.36 20.82 13.05
CA GLN A 360 -27.04 21.44 13.04
C GLN A 360 -25.94 20.44 12.64
N ARG A 361 -26.11 19.15 12.98
CA ARG A 361 -25.22 18.08 12.51
C ARG A 361 -25.30 17.93 10.98
N MET A 362 -26.50 17.91 10.42
CA MET A 362 -26.71 17.87 8.97
C MET A 362 -26.10 19.09 8.28
N GLN A 363 -26.32 20.31 8.80
CA GLN A 363 -25.72 21.53 8.25
C GLN A 363 -24.19 21.51 8.29
N ARG A 364 -23.60 20.99 9.37
CA ARG A 364 -22.14 20.83 9.48
C ARG A 364 -21.63 19.77 8.50
N GLN A 365 -22.36 18.68 8.29
CA GLN A 365 -22.01 17.67 7.29
C GLN A 365 -22.06 18.24 5.88
N GLU A 366 -23.07 19.04 5.55
CA GLU A 366 -23.14 19.74 4.26
C GLU A 366 -21.97 20.72 4.09
N MET A 367 -21.58 21.43 5.16
CA MET A 367 -20.42 22.32 5.14
C MET A 367 -19.12 21.54 4.88
N LEU A 368 -18.89 20.45 5.61
CA LEU A 368 -17.71 19.60 5.44
C LEU A 368 -17.67 18.97 4.04
N ALA A 369 -18.82 18.50 3.53
CA ALA A 369 -18.92 17.99 2.17
C ALA A 369 -18.57 19.05 1.12
N ARG A 370 -18.98 20.32 1.34
CA ARG A 370 -18.59 21.45 0.47
C ARG A 370 -17.10 21.75 0.56
N GLU A 371 -16.54 21.77 1.78
CA GLU A 371 -15.10 21.97 2.00
C GLU A 371 -14.27 20.87 1.33
N HIS A 372 -14.67 19.61 1.48
CA HIS A 372 -14.02 18.48 0.81
C HIS A 372 -14.15 18.53 -0.72
N SER A 373 -15.29 19.00 -1.24
CA SER A 373 -15.47 19.20 -2.68
C SER A 373 -14.54 20.29 -3.20
N GLN A 374 -14.43 21.41 -2.48
CA GLN A 374 -13.52 22.50 -2.82
C GLN A 374 -12.04 22.07 -2.73
N GLU A 375 -11.67 21.35 -1.68
CA GLU A 375 -10.33 20.78 -1.52
C GLU A 375 -9.99 19.86 -2.69
N TYR A 376 -10.93 19.00 -3.08
CA TYR A 376 -10.78 18.09 -4.21
C TYR A 376 -10.62 18.85 -5.54
N GLU A 377 -11.42 19.89 -5.80
CA GLU A 377 -11.27 20.73 -7.00
C GLU A 377 -9.90 21.44 -7.04
N VAL A 378 -9.44 21.98 -5.91
CA VAL A 378 -8.11 22.59 -5.81
C VAL A 378 -7.02 21.55 -6.04
N ALA A 379 -7.16 20.35 -5.50
CA ALA A 379 -6.21 19.26 -5.71
C ALA A 379 -6.14 18.87 -7.20
N LEU A 380 -7.28 18.77 -7.88
CA LEU A 380 -7.34 18.53 -9.33
C LEU A 380 -6.64 19.61 -10.14
N GLN A 381 -6.88 20.89 -9.82
CA GLN A 381 -6.22 22.01 -10.49
C GLN A 381 -4.70 21.99 -10.29
N LYS A 382 -4.23 21.74 -9.06
CA LYS A 382 -2.79 21.63 -8.76
C LYS A 382 -2.14 20.44 -9.47
N ALA A 383 -2.81 19.29 -9.49
CA ALA A 383 -2.32 18.11 -10.21
C ALA A 383 -2.23 18.37 -11.72
N ALA A 384 -3.22 19.05 -12.31
CA ALA A 384 -3.21 19.43 -13.72
C ALA A 384 -2.07 20.42 -14.04
N ALA A 385 -1.83 21.42 -13.18
CA ALA A 385 -0.72 22.36 -13.34
C ALA A 385 0.64 21.65 -13.27
N THR A 386 0.77 20.68 -12.37
CA THR A 386 2.00 19.87 -12.24
C THR A 386 2.23 19.01 -13.49
N ALA A 387 1.16 18.42 -14.05
CA ALA A 387 1.24 17.64 -15.27
C ALA A 387 1.64 18.50 -16.49
N ALA A 388 1.04 19.68 -16.63
CA ALA A 388 1.38 20.61 -17.72
C ALA A 388 2.86 21.05 -17.66
N ALA A 389 3.39 21.32 -16.46
CA ALA A 389 4.80 21.67 -16.28
C ALA A 389 5.78 20.53 -16.65
N THR A 390 5.32 19.28 -16.67
CA THR A 390 6.13 18.11 -17.03
C THR A 390 6.13 17.77 -18.52
N GLU A 391 5.16 18.26 -19.30
CA GLU A 391 5.10 18.04 -20.76
C GLU A 391 6.21 18.81 -21.52
N ASP A 392 6.75 19.89 -20.94
CA ASP A 392 7.81 20.71 -21.53
C ASP A 392 9.23 20.11 -21.40
N VAL A 393 9.39 18.91 -20.85
CA VAL A 393 10.70 18.28 -20.61
C VAL A 393 11.02 17.20 -21.66
N PRO A 394 12.13 17.32 -22.44
CA PRO A 394 12.51 16.32 -23.43
C PRO A 394 12.76 14.94 -22.81
N TYR A 395 12.18 13.89 -23.41
CA TYR A 395 12.25 12.48 -23.01
C TYR A 395 13.66 11.84 -22.98
N SER A 396 14.73 12.58 -23.24
CA SER A 396 16.06 12.00 -23.54
C SER A 396 17.04 11.91 -22.36
N TYR A 397 16.67 12.33 -21.14
CA TYR A 397 17.48 12.11 -19.95
C TYR A 397 16.61 11.81 -18.72
N LEU A 398 16.02 10.62 -18.68
CA LEU A 398 15.19 10.18 -17.55
C LEU A 398 16.05 9.47 -16.48
N PRO A 399 15.93 9.82 -15.19
CA PRO A 399 16.74 9.20 -14.14
C PRO A 399 16.28 7.75 -13.84
N SER A 400 17.23 6.87 -13.55
CA SER A 400 17.00 5.49 -13.12
C SER A 400 16.76 5.43 -11.61
N TYR A 401 15.50 5.51 -11.19
CA TYR A 401 15.07 5.15 -9.84
C TYR A 401 13.74 4.39 -9.88
N GLY A 402 13.64 3.48 -10.84
CA GLY A 402 12.65 2.42 -10.87
C GLY A 402 13.26 1.12 -10.36
N THR A 403 12.46 0.29 -9.71
CA THR A 403 12.88 -1.03 -9.28
C THR A 403 13.18 -1.93 -10.49
N PHE A 404 14.33 -2.61 -10.43
CA PHE A 404 14.83 -3.72 -11.27
C PHE A 404 15.62 -3.37 -12.56
N THR A 405 16.74 -4.08 -12.69
CA THR A 405 17.91 -3.97 -13.56
C THR A 405 17.65 -3.63 -15.04
N GLU A 406 18.43 -2.69 -15.57
CA GLU A 406 18.66 -2.56 -17.02
C GLU A 406 19.51 -3.75 -17.51
N MET A 407 18.92 -4.68 -18.25
CA MET A 407 19.65 -5.29 -19.36
C MET A 407 19.36 -4.42 -20.58
N VAL A 408 20.38 -3.65 -20.98
CA VAL A 408 20.39 -2.92 -22.24
C VAL A 408 20.14 -3.92 -23.39
N PRO A 409 19.11 -3.76 -24.23
CA PRO A 409 19.01 -4.51 -25.47
C PRO A 409 20.10 -3.98 -26.40
N GLY A 410 21.10 -4.80 -26.69
CA GLY A 410 22.09 -4.50 -27.72
C GLY A 410 21.41 -4.44 -29.09
N ASP A 411 21.72 -3.39 -29.83
CA ASP A 411 21.33 -3.21 -31.23
C ASP A 411 21.63 -4.47 -32.06
N CYS A 412 20.58 -5.04 -32.64
CA CYS A 412 20.72 -5.97 -33.75
C CYS A 412 21.24 -5.22 -34.98
N MET A 413 22.55 -5.26 -35.21
CA MET A 413 23.11 -4.97 -36.52
C MET A 413 24.25 -5.93 -36.84
N SER A 414 23.98 -6.81 -37.79
CA SER A 414 24.90 -7.75 -38.41
C SER A 414 26.10 -7.04 -39.05
N ARG A 415 27.32 -7.48 -38.74
CA ARG A 415 28.45 -7.55 -39.70
C ARG A 415 29.61 -8.35 -39.12
N SER A 416 30.06 -9.32 -39.91
CA SER A 416 31.20 -10.21 -39.68
C SER A 416 32.55 -9.48 -39.74
N ILE A 417 33.54 -9.97 -38.96
CA ILE A 417 34.89 -10.43 -39.36
C ILE A 417 35.86 -10.33 -38.16
N GLY A 418 36.47 -11.47 -37.81
CA GLY A 418 37.92 -11.57 -37.55
C GLY A 418 38.48 -11.30 -36.15
N GLY A 419 38.76 -12.38 -35.41
CA GLY A 419 40.13 -12.66 -34.95
C GLY A 419 40.60 -12.20 -33.57
N ALA A 420 41.09 -13.19 -32.82
CA ALA A 420 42.16 -13.14 -31.80
C ALA A 420 41.80 -12.95 -30.31
N SER A 421 41.89 -14.11 -29.64
CA SER A 421 42.02 -14.45 -28.23
C SER A 421 42.84 -13.50 -27.34
N ARG A 422 42.42 -13.32 -26.08
CA ARG A 422 43.29 -13.58 -24.92
C ARG A 422 42.58 -13.63 -23.55
N SER A 423 42.94 -14.69 -22.82
CA SER A 423 43.00 -14.90 -21.36
C SER A 423 41.72 -14.90 -20.53
N SER A 424 41.29 -16.13 -20.26
CA SER A 424 40.41 -16.63 -19.20
C SER A 424 41.02 -16.52 -17.79
N LEU A 425 40.20 -16.09 -16.83
CA LEU A 425 40.28 -16.41 -15.40
C LEU A 425 38.84 -16.63 -14.87
N PRO A 426 38.64 -17.47 -13.85
CA PRO A 426 37.45 -18.32 -13.72
C PRO A 426 36.25 -17.59 -13.12
N SER A 427 35.13 -17.64 -13.83
CA SER A 427 33.82 -17.20 -13.36
C SER A 427 33.04 -18.38 -12.80
N ASP A 428 33.23 -18.68 -11.52
CA ASP A 428 32.39 -19.65 -10.79
C ASP A 428 31.66 -18.92 -9.66
N TRP A 429 30.69 -18.10 -10.06
CA TRP A 429 29.58 -17.69 -9.21
C TRP A 429 28.42 -17.20 -10.08
N ARG A 430 27.79 -18.13 -10.82
CA ARG A 430 26.49 -17.87 -11.42
C ARG A 430 25.56 -19.06 -11.32
N LYS A 431 24.37 -18.74 -10.82
CA LYS A 431 23.09 -19.47 -10.85
C LYS A 431 22.96 -20.59 -9.82
N GLU A 432 22.83 -20.22 -8.55
CA GLU A 432 21.95 -20.99 -7.67
C GLU A 432 20.50 -20.66 -8.06
N SER A 433 19.66 -21.68 -8.26
CA SER A 433 18.22 -21.47 -8.49
C SER A 433 17.50 -21.27 -7.16
N TRP A 434 16.41 -20.50 -7.14
CA TRP A 434 15.65 -20.24 -5.89
C TRP A 434 15.16 -21.52 -5.20
N GLY A 435 14.98 -22.63 -5.92
CA GLY A 435 14.64 -23.92 -5.34
C GLY A 435 15.76 -24.48 -4.44
N GLU A 436 17.02 -24.33 -4.84
CA GLU A 436 18.18 -24.83 -4.09
C GLU A 436 18.41 -24.04 -2.80
N LEU A 437 18.08 -22.74 -2.80
CA LEU A 437 18.21 -21.87 -1.64
C LEU A 437 17.12 -22.16 -0.59
N ILE A 438 15.91 -22.54 -1.02
CA ILE A 438 14.80 -22.94 -0.15
C ILE A 438 15.10 -24.28 0.52
N GLU A 439 15.57 -25.28 -0.23
CA GLU A 439 15.99 -26.57 0.33
C GLU A 439 17.14 -26.42 1.34
N ARG A 440 17.99 -25.41 1.19
CA ARG A 440 19.12 -25.19 2.11
C ARG A 440 18.71 -24.54 3.43
N LEU A 441 17.64 -23.75 3.45
CA LEU A 441 17.27 -22.90 4.59
C LEU A 441 16.01 -23.38 5.34
N PHE A 442 15.18 -24.19 4.71
CA PHE A 442 13.88 -24.61 5.25
C PHE A 442 13.69 -26.12 5.16
N ASP A 443 13.04 -26.69 6.16
CA ASP A 443 12.44 -28.03 6.14
C ASP A 443 10.92 -27.90 5.99
N THR A 444 10.26 -28.92 5.45
CA THR A 444 8.78 -28.98 5.45
C THR A 444 8.34 -29.81 6.64
N ASP A 445 7.47 -29.25 7.49
CA ASP A 445 6.90 -30.01 8.62
C ASP A 445 5.82 -31.02 8.15
N GLU A 446 5.37 -31.88 9.06
CA GLU A 446 4.36 -32.90 8.76
C GLU A 446 3.00 -32.30 8.37
N SER A 447 2.80 -30.99 8.54
CA SER A 447 1.59 -30.25 8.14
C SER A 447 1.73 -29.54 6.80
N GLY A 448 2.87 -29.69 6.11
CA GLY A 448 3.13 -29.06 4.80
C GLY A 448 3.59 -27.61 4.88
N ASN A 449 3.91 -27.09 6.07
CA ASN A 449 4.40 -25.73 6.27
C ASN A 449 5.93 -25.69 6.26
N MET A 450 6.50 -24.64 5.65
CA MET A 450 7.96 -24.45 5.62
C MET A 450 8.46 -23.87 6.95
N VAL A 451 9.38 -24.57 7.61
CA VAL A 451 10.00 -24.21 8.90
C VAL A 451 11.49 -24.01 8.73
N LEU A 452 12.06 -22.98 9.37
CA LEU A 452 13.49 -22.66 9.26
C LEU A 452 14.37 -23.77 9.87
N LYS A 453 15.39 -24.24 9.14
CA LYS A 453 16.37 -25.20 9.65
C LYS A 453 17.06 -24.64 10.90
N LYS A 454 17.00 -25.37 12.02
CA LYS A 454 17.71 -24.96 13.25
C LYS A 454 19.23 -25.08 13.03
N PRO A 455 20.04 -24.11 13.47
CA PRO A 455 21.48 -24.19 13.34
C PRO A 455 22.01 -25.37 14.18
N HIS A 456 22.90 -26.18 13.58
CA HIS A 456 23.60 -27.23 14.29
C HIS A 456 24.42 -26.63 15.44
N THR A 457 24.00 -26.85 16.69
CA THR A 457 24.87 -26.69 17.85
C THR A 457 25.89 -27.82 17.84
N THR A 458 27.08 -27.53 17.32
CA THR A 458 28.26 -28.35 17.61
C THR A 458 28.67 -28.08 19.06
N GLU A 459 28.42 -29.06 19.93
CA GLU A 459 29.09 -29.17 21.22
C GLU A 459 30.57 -29.51 20.97
N THR A 460 31.45 -28.58 21.34
CA THR A 460 32.82 -28.85 21.81
C THR A 460 33.22 -27.79 22.80
#